data_AF-A0A7C5GT33-F1
#
_entry.id   AF-A0A7C5GT33-F1
#
_cell.length_a   1.000
_cell.length_b   1.000
_cell.length_c   1.000
_cell.angle_alpha   90.00
_cell.angle_beta   90.00
_cell.angle_gamma   90.00
#
_symmetry.space_group_name_H-M   'P 1'
#
loop_
_entity.id
_entity.type
_entity.pdbx_description
1 polymer ?
#
loop_
_entity_poly.entity_id
_entity_poly.type
_entity_poly.pdbx_seq_one_letter_code
_entity_poly.pdbx_strand_id
1 'polypeptide(L)'
;MALLNKPGVLMYHFALFIFFGTIFLTLKNLNLEDISATPAYSDALKTWIFSVVGATLIMGVIVTISSLISRARKTRFAVALLLVLLWMDMAVMSLFAYFQGILREDLMVEGYRWVILAGGSFFFFLLVIGLLLYKFPGKVEEGVLAEKVRKKLERAEKKEEKPFCPVCKTTVESSFKYCPNCGAKFSD
;
A
#
# COMPACT_ATOMS: atom_id res chain seq x y z
N MET A 1 -3.13 11.77 -10.53
CA MET A 1 -3.72 10.53 -9.97
C MET A 1 -3.42 9.33 -10.88
N ALA A 2 -2.14 8.97 -11.06
CA ALA A 2 -1.72 7.84 -11.91
C ALA A 2 -1.31 6.59 -11.09
N LEU A 3 -1.39 6.64 -9.76
CA LEU A 3 -0.86 5.59 -8.87
C LEU A 3 -1.86 4.47 -8.55
N LEU A 4 -3.17 4.71 -8.71
CA LEU A 4 -4.23 3.77 -8.34
C LEU A 4 -5.23 3.58 -9.50
N ASN A 5 -5.82 2.40 -9.60
CA ASN A 5 -6.93 2.17 -10.52
C ASN A 5 -8.25 2.78 -10.00
N LYS A 6 -9.31 2.84 -10.82
CA LYS A 6 -10.61 3.44 -10.45
C LYS A 6 -11.16 2.99 -9.07
N PRO A 7 -11.26 1.69 -8.75
CA PRO A 7 -11.73 1.27 -7.44
C PRO A 7 -10.76 1.65 -6.32
N GLY A 8 -9.45 1.57 -6.53
CA GLY A 8 -8.45 2.01 -5.57
C GLY A 8 -8.53 3.52 -5.27
N VAL A 9 -8.79 4.34 -6.30
CA VAL A 9 -9.01 5.79 -6.14
C VAL A 9 -10.26 6.06 -5.31
N LEU A 10 -11.37 5.36 -5.56
CA LEU A 10 -12.59 5.51 -4.77
C LEU A 10 -12.36 5.17 -3.29
N MET A 11 -11.72 4.02 -3.03
CA MET A 11 -11.38 3.59 -1.67
C MET A 11 -10.44 4.56 -0.97
N TYR A 12 -9.48 5.14 -1.70
CA TYR A 12 -8.57 6.16 -1.18
C TYR A 12 -9.31 7.41 -0.72
N HIS A 13 -10.22 7.96 -1.54
CA HIS A 13 -10.99 9.15 -1.17
C HIS A 13 -11.88 8.90 0.05
N PHE A 14 -12.48 7.72 0.13
CA PHE A 14 -13.29 7.33 1.29
C PHE A 14 -12.44 7.21 2.57
N ALA A 15 -11.27 6.56 2.48
CA ALA A 15 -10.33 6.48 3.60
C ALA A 15 -9.82 7.87 4.03
N LEU A 16 -9.58 8.76 3.07
CA LEU A 16 -9.15 10.14 3.32
C LEU A 16 -10.24 10.95 4.02
N PHE A 17 -11.50 10.82 3.59
CA PHE A 17 -12.64 11.45 4.26
C PHE A 17 -12.79 10.99 5.71
N ILE A 18 -12.70 9.69 5.96
CA ILE A 18 -12.74 9.11 7.32
C ILE A 18 -11.56 9.63 8.16
N PHE A 19 -10.36 9.62 7.61
CA PHE A 19 -9.15 10.07 8.29
C PHE A 19 -9.26 11.53 8.73
N PHE A 20 -9.55 12.44 7.80
CA PHE A 20 -9.69 13.86 8.14
C PHE A 20 -10.88 14.11 9.07
N GLY A 21 -12.00 13.40 8.89
CA GLY A 21 -13.14 13.49 9.80
C GLY A 21 -12.76 13.08 11.23
N THR A 22 -12.05 11.96 11.39
CA THR A 22 -11.64 11.47 12.71
C THR A 22 -10.64 12.43 13.35
N ILE A 23 -9.60 12.83 12.63
CA ILE A 23 -8.57 13.75 13.15
C ILE A 23 -9.18 15.10 13.53
N PHE A 24 -10.01 15.68 12.66
CA PHE A 24 -10.63 16.98 12.94
C PHE A 24 -11.52 16.92 14.19
N LEU A 25 -12.36 15.89 14.31
CA LEU A 25 -13.27 15.76 15.45
C LEU A 25 -12.52 15.43 16.75
N THR A 26 -11.53 14.54 16.69
CA THR A 26 -10.76 14.13 17.87
C THR A 26 -9.80 15.20 18.36
N LEU A 27 -9.28 16.06 17.50
CA LEU A 27 -8.39 17.16 17.92
C LEU A 27 -9.13 18.41 18.40
N LYS A 28 -10.43 18.55 18.09
CA LYS A 28 -11.19 19.79 18.31
C LYS A 28 -11.12 20.35 19.74
N ASN A 29 -11.20 19.47 20.75
CA ASN A 29 -11.18 19.86 22.16
C ASN A 29 -9.93 19.32 22.88
N LEU A 30 -8.96 18.77 22.15
CA LEU A 30 -7.80 18.14 22.76
C LEU A 30 -6.84 19.21 23.29
N ASN A 31 -6.53 19.14 24.58
CA ASN A 31 -5.51 20.02 25.16
C ASN A 31 -4.13 19.42 24.86
N LEU A 32 -3.38 20.07 23.97
CA LEU A 32 -2.05 19.60 23.55
C LEU A 32 -0.95 19.94 24.54
N GLU A 33 -1.18 20.90 25.45
CA GLU A 33 -0.22 21.28 26.50
C GLU A 33 -0.29 20.30 27.68
N ASP A 34 -1.51 19.92 28.05
CA ASP A 34 -1.76 18.88 29.06
C ASP A 34 -2.92 17.99 28.63
N ILE A 35 -2.57 16.81 28.10
CA ILE A 35 -3.52 15.81 27.62
C ILE A 35 -4.48 15.38 28.74
N SER A 36 -3.99 15.29 29.98
CA SER A 36 -4.81 14.85 31.11
C SER A 36 -5.88 15.87 31.50
N ALA A 37 -5.64 17.16 31.22
CA ALA A 37 -6.57 18.26 31.42
C ALA A 37 -7.48 18.54 30.20
N THR A 38 -7.65 17.55 29.32
CA THR A 38 -8.58 17.68 28.18
C THR A 38 -10.02 17.79 28.67
N PRO A 39 -10.78 18.82 28.27
CA PRO A 39 -12.17 18.98 28.68
C PRO A 39 -13.05 17.87 28.10
N ALA A 40 -14.12 17.53 28.82
CA ALA A 40 -15.07 16.52 28.38
C ALA A 40 -15.71 16.91 27.04
N TYR A 41 -15.76 15.95 26.13
CA TYR A 41 -16.40 16.15 24.82
C TYR A 41 -17.91 16.13 25.01
N SER A 42 -18.63 17.00 24.30
CA SER A 42 -20.09 16.96 24.29
C SER A 42 -20.59 15.63 23.74
N ASP A 43 -21.76 15.16 24.21
CA ASP A 43 -22.32 13.88 23.78
C ASP A 43 -22.52 13.82 22.26
N ALA A 44 -22.98 14.92 21.66
CA ALA A 44 -23.08 15.04 20.21
C ALA A 44 -21.73 14.80 19.51
N LEU A 45 -20.65 15.40 20.01
CA LEU A 45 -19.31 15.24 19.42
C LEU A 45 -18.80 13.80 19.62
N LYS A 46 -19.05 13.18 20.78
CA LYS A 46 -18.75 11.77 21.04
C LYS A 46 -19.46 10.85 20.05
N THR A 47 -20.76 11.07 19.82
CA THR A 47 -21.54 10.31 18.83
C THR A 47 -20.92 10.43 17.44
N TRP A 48 -20.58 11.64 17.00
CA TRP A 48 -19.92 11.83 15.69
C TRP A 48 -18.58 11.08 15.59
N ILE A 49 -17.72 11.17 16.61
CA ILE A 49 -16.45 10.46 16.63
C ILE A 49 -16.69 8.95 16.54
N PHE A 50 -17.60 8.40 17.35
CA PHE A 50 -17.90 6.97 17.32
C PHE A 50 -18.55 6.52 16.01
N SER A 51 -19.35 7.36 15.35
CA SER A 51 -19.88 7.06 14.01
C SER A 51 -18.75 6.97 12.97
N VAL A 52 -17.77 7.90 13.02
CA VAL A 52 -16.63 7.87 12.09
C VAL A 52 -15.68 6.70 12.38
N VAL A 53 -15.43 6.38 13.66
CA VAL A 53 -14.69 5.16 14.03
C VAL A 53 -15.41 3.92 13.52
N GLY A 54 -16.73 3.83 13.67
CA GLY A 54 -17.54 2.74 13.12
C GLY A 54 -17.41 2.62 11.59
N ALA A 55 -17.45 3.74 10.87
CA ALA A 55 -17.21 3.77 9.43
C ALA A 55 -15.79 3.28 9.07
N THR A 56 -14.79 3.59 9.90
CA THR A 56 -13.41 3.11 9.76
C THR A 56 -13.34 1.58 9.84
N LEU A 57 -14.03 0.99 10.82
CA LEU A 57 -14.09 -0.47 10.99
C LEU A 57 -14.74 -1.16 9.79
N ILE A 58 -15.88 -0.63 9.32
CA ILE A 58 -16.57 -1.14 8.13
C ILE A 58 -15.64 -1.08 6.92
N MET A 59 -14.94 0.04 6.73
CA MET A 59 -14.00 0.21 5.62
C MET A 59 -12.84 -0.79 5.71
N GLY A 60 -12.28 -1.04 6.90
CA GLY A 60 -11.23 -2.03 7.10
C GLY A 60 -11.67 -3.45 6.71
N VAL A 61 -12.93 -3.82 6.99
CA VAL A 61 -13.52 -5.09 6.52
C VAL A 61 -13.64 -5.10 5.00
N ILE A 62 -14.15 -4.03 4.37
CA ILE A 62 -14.27 -3.92 2.91
C ILE A 62 -12.91 -4.04 2.24
N VAL A 63 -11.88 -3.37 2.77
CA VAL A 63 -10.48 -3.45 2.29
C VAL A 63 -9.96 -4.87 2.41
N THR A 64 -10.22 -5.54 3.54
CA THR A 64 -9.80 -6.93 3.77
C THR A 64 -10.43 -7.87 2.75
N ILE A 65 -11.76 -7.83 2.59
CA ILE A 65 -12.49 -8.68 1.63
C ILE A 65 -12.00 -8.39 0.20
N SER A 66 -11.91 -7.12 -0.18
CA SER A 66 -11.43 -6.71 -1.50
C SER A 66 -10.01 -7.19 -1.76
N SER A 67 -9.16 -7.20 -0.72
CA SER A 67 -7.83 -7.78 -0.79
C SER A 67 -7.91 -9.30 -0.97
N LEU A 68 -8.69 -10.03 -0.18
CA LEU A 68 -8.75 -11.49 -0.28
C LEU A 68 -9.26 -11.97 -1.65
N ILE A 69 -10.22 -11.27 -2.25
CA ILE A 69 -10.77 -11.60 -3.58
C ILE A 69 -9.77 -11.32 -4.71
N SER A 70 -9.01 -10.23 -4.60
CA SER A 70 -8.00 -9.86 -5.59
C SER A 70 -6.81 -10.84 -5.55
N ARG A 71 -6.78 -11.77 -6.52
CA ARG A 71 -5.71 -12.78 -6.71
C ARG A 71 -4.37 -12.12 -7.12
N ALA A 72 -3.69 -11.45 -6.19
CA ALA A 72 -2.32 -10.96 -6.39
C ALA A 72 -1.33 -12.12 -6.21
N ARG A 73 -0.74 -12.60 -7.32
CA ARG A 73 0.03 -13.85 -7.36
C ARG A 73 1.46 -13.75 -6.79
N LYS A 74 2.02 -12.54 -6.58
CA LYS A 74 3.47 -12.36 -6.34
C LYS A 74 3.88 -11.79 -4.98
N THR A 75 2.95 -11.34 -4.13
CA THR A 75 3.25 -10.61 -2.87
C THR A 75 2.39 -11.05 -1.68
N ARG A 76 2.16 -12.37 -1.54
CA ARG A 76 1.26 -12.92 -0.51
C ARG A 76 1.65 -12.54 0.92
N PHE A 77 2.95 -12.52 1.24
CA PHE A 77 3.42 -12.24 2.61
C PHE A 77 3.21 -10.78 3.04
N ALA A 78 3.66 -9.81 2.23
CA ALA A 78 3.52 -8.39 2.56
C ALA A 78 2.05 -7.96 2.73
N VAL A 79 1.17 -8.47 1.87
CA VAL A 79 -0.27 -8.20 1.99
C VAL A 79 -0.86 -8.85 3.25
N ALA A 80 -0.46 -10.08 3.59
CA ALA A 80 -0.91 -10.72 4.82
C ALA A 80 -0.46 -9.94 6.06
N LEU A 81 0.80 -9.48 6.10
CA LEU A 81 1.33 -8.66 7.19
C LEU A 81 0.54 -7.35 7.35
N LEU A 82 0.31 -6.63 6.25
CA LEU A 82 -0.48 -5.39 6.27
C LEU A 82 -1.93 -5.63 6.75
N LEU A 83 -2.55 -6.75 6.37
CA LEU A 83 -3.87 -7.10 6.87
C LEU A 83 -3.84 -7.42 8.37
N VAL A 84 -2.85 -8.17 8.86
CA VAL A 84 -2.73 -8.44 10.30
C VAL A 84 -2.58 -7.14 11.10
N LEU A 85 -1.71 -6.23 10.65
CA LEU A 85 -1.54 -4.92 11.27
C LEU A 85 -2.84 -4.09 11.23
N LEU A 86 -3.58 -4.14 10.13
CA LEU A 86 -4.87 -3.45 9.99
C LEU A 86 -5.89 -3.96 11.02
N TRP A 87 -5.98 -5.27 11.20
CA TRP A 87 -6.90 -5.86 12.17
C TRP A 87 -6.48 -5.58 13.62
N MET A 88 -5.17 -5.58 13.91
CA MET A 88 -4.67 -5.18 15.22
C MET A 88 -5.03 -3.72 15.54
N ASP A 89 -4.82 -2.81 14.58
CA ASP A 89 -5.19 -1.40 14.73
C ASP A 89 -6.71 -1.22 14.94
N MET A 90 -7.53 -1.89 14.14
CA MET A 90 -8.99 -1.89 14.30
C MET A 90 -9.42 -2.43 15.67
N ALA A 91 -8.76 -3.47 16.18
CA ALA A 91 -9.04 -4.01 17.51
C ALA A 91 -8.72 -3.01 18.61
N VAL A 92 -7.58 -2.33 18.54
CA VAL A 92 -7.19 -1.27 19.48
C VAL A 92 -8.19 -0.11 19.42
N MET A 93 -8.50 0.41 18.24
CA MET A 93 -9.49 1.49 18.12
C MET A 93 -10.87 1.08 18.63
N SER A 94 -11.30 -0.15 18.36
CA SER A 94 -12.57 -0.68 18.88
C SER A 94 -12.57 -0.76 20.40
N LEU A 95 -11.46 -1.21 21.00
CA LEU A 95 -11.29 -1.33 22.44
C LEU A 95 -11.48 0.03 23.14
N PHE A 96 -10.82 1.07 22.62
CA PHE A 96 -10.88 2.42 23.18
C PHE A 96 -12.16 3.19 22.83
N ALA A 97 -12.81 2.87 21.71
CA ALA A 97 -14.08 3.50 21.32
C ALA A 97 -15.28 2.88 22.06
N TYR A 98 -15.38 1.55 22.11
CA TYR A 98 -16.62 0.85 22.50
C TYR A 98 -16.50 -0.02 23.75
N PHE A 99 -15.31 -0.50 24.11
CA PHE A 99 -15.12 -1.48 25.18
C PHE A 99 -14.43 -0.89 26.42
N GLN A 100 -14.95 0.26 26.85
CA GLN A 100 -14.43 1.04 27.97
C GLN A 100 -14.39 0.26 29.29
N GLY A 101 -15.33 -0.65 29.52
CA GLY A 101 -15.38 -1.44 30.77
C GLY A 101 -14.26 -2.48 30.95
N ILE A 102 -13.39 -2.68 29.96
CA ILE A 102 -12.32 -3.68 30.02
C ILE A 102 -10.96 -3.06 30.38
N LEU A 103 -10.78 -1.75 30.19
CA LEU A 103 -9.50 -1.06 30.37
C LEU A 103 -9.31 -0.60 31.83
N ARG A 104 -8.04 -0.53 32.27
CA ARG A 104 -7.68 0.02 33.59
C ARG A 104 -8.03 1.51 33.66
N GLU A 105 -8.43 1.98 34.84
CA GLU A 105 -8.84 3.38 35.09
C GLU A 105 -7.79 4.41 34.66
N ASP A 106 -6.50 4.11 34.79
CA ASP A 106 -5.40 5.02 34.43
C ASP A 106 -5.32 5.30 32.91
N LEU A 107 -5.74 4.34 32.08
CA LEU A 107 -5.80 4.48 30.61
C LEU A 107 -7.09 5.16 30.13
N MET A 108 -8.01 5.43 31.06
CA MET A 108 -9.34 5.96 30.78
C MET A 108 -9.45 7.47 30.99
N VAL A 109 -8.34 8.17 31.28
CA VAL A 109 -8.32 9.64 31.27
C VAL A 109 -8.76 10.12 29.89
N GLU A 110 -9.70 11.07 29.87
CA GLU A 110 -10.48 11.39 28.68
C GLU A 110 -9.60 11.82 27.49
N GLY A 111 -8.51 12.55 27.75
CA GLY A 111 -7.55 12.96 26.72
C GLY A 111 -6.80 11.81 26.06
N TYR A 112 -6.32 10.82 26.82
CA TYR A 112 -5.56 9.69 26.25
C TYR A 112 -6.42 8.88 25.28
N ARG A 113 -7.72 8.71 25.56
CA ARG A 113 -8.65 8.05 24.64
C ARG A 113 -8.65 8.72 23.28
N TRP A 114 -8.74 10.05 23.24
CA TRP A 114 -8.80 10.80 21.98
C TRP A 114 -7.48 10.78 21.22
N VAL A 115 -6.35 10.84 21.95
CA VAL A 115 -5.02 10.68 21.35
C VAL A 115 -4.87 9.31 20.69
N ILE A 116 -5.31 8.26 21.38
CA ILE A 116 -5.24 6.88 20.85
C ILE A 116 -6.13 6.72 19.61
N LEU A 117 -7.35 7.27 19.62
CA LEU A 117 -8.23 7.21 18.46
C LEU A 117 -7.69 8.04 17.27
N ALA A 118 -7.10 9.20 17.53
CA ALA A 118 -6.45 10.01 16.48
C ALA A 118 -5.22 9.27 15.90
N GLY A 119 -4.36 8.73 16.77
CA GLY A 119 -3.18 7.96 16.39
C GLY A 119 -3.53 6.69 15.62
N GLY A 120 -4.54 5.94 16.08
CA GLY A 120 -5.07 4.78 15.39
C GLY A 120 -5.64 5.13 14.02
N SER A 121 -6.40 6.23 13.90
CA SER A 121 -6.91 6.69 12.59
C SER A 121 -5.79 7.01 11.60
N PHE A 122 -4.70 7.63 12.07
CA PHE A 122 -3.51 7.88 11.25
C PHE A 122 -2.86 6.57 10.79
N PHE A 123 -2.66 5.63 11.71
CA PHE A 123 -2.05 4.34 11.40
C PHE A 123 -2.94 3.50 10.44
N PHE A 124 -4.25 3.47 10.68
CA PHE A 124 -5.25 2.90 9.77
C PHE A 124 -5.09 3.46 8.36
N PHE A 125 -5.02 4.78 8.21
CA PHE A 125 -4.90 5.43 6.91
C PHE A 125 -3.62 5.01 6.19
N LEU A 126 -2.49 4.94 6.90
CA LEU A 126 -1.21 4.46 6.36
C LEU A 126 -1.26 2.99 5.92
N LEU A 127 -1.95 2.13 6.67
CA LEU A 127 -2.12 0.73 6.31
C LEU A 127 -3.03 0.58 5.09
N VAL A 128 -4.13 1.33 5.02
CA VAL A 128 -5.03 1.32 3.87
C VAL A 128 -4.32 1.83 2.62
N ILE A 129 -3.61 2.95 2.67
CA ILE A 129 -2.87 3.45 1.49
C ILE A 129 -1.80 2.45 1.05
N GLY A 130 -1.09 1.82 1.99
CA GLY A 130 -0.15 0.74 1.69
C GLY A 130 -0.83 -0.41 0.95
N LEU A 131 -1.95 -0.93 1.48
CA LEU A 131 -2.73 -1.99 0.83
C LEU A 131 -3.22 -1.57 -0.55
N LEU A 132 -3.71 -0.33 -0.70
CA LEU A 132 -4.20 0.17 -1.98
C LEU A 132 -3.09 0.23 -3.03
N LEU A 133 -1.92 0.77 -2.68
CA LEU A 133 -0.77 0.86 -3.59
C LEU A 133 -0.26 -0.53 -4.01
N TYR A 134 -0.25 -1.50 -3.09
CA TYR A 134 0.18 -2.87 -3.39
C TYR A 134 -0.85 -3.66 -4.21
N LYS A 135 -2.15 -3.48 -3.95
CA LYS A 135 -3.23 -4.32 -4.49
C LYS A 135 -3.89 -3.75 -5.74
N PHE A 136 -3.96 -2.43 -5.81
CA PHE A 136 -4.66 -1.69 -6.86
C PHE A 136 -3.71 -0.72 -7.57
N PRO A 137 -2.54 -1.19 -8.05
CA PRO A 137 -1.62 -0.30 -8.75
C PRO A 137 -2.33 0.32 -9.95
N GLY A 138 -2.05 1.60 -10.19
CA GLY A 138 -2.47 2.29 -11.40
C GLY A 138 -1.98 1.53 -12.62
N LYS A 139 -2.74 1.60 -13.72
CA LYS A 139 -2.23 1.12 -15.01
C LYS A 139 -0.99 1.94 -15.30
N VAL A 140 0.18 1.28 -15.33
CA VAL A 140 1.41 1.88 -15.82
C VAL A 140 1.08 2.50 -17.16
N GLU A 141 1.30 3.81 -17.31
CA GLU A 141 1.04 4.54 -18.55
C GLU A 141 1.60 3.72 -19.71
N GLU A 142 0.79 3.50 -20.74
CA GLU A 142 1.12 2.63 -21.87
C GLU A 142 2.47 3.00 -22.49
N GLY A 143 2.89 4.27 -22.39
CA GLY A 143 4.21 4.74 -22.78
C GLY A 143 5.38 4.07 -22.03
N VAL A 144 5.30 3.85 -20.71
CA VAL A 144 6.37 3.21 -19.93
C VAL A 144 6.42 1.70 -20.17
N LEU A 145 5.26 1.08 -20.43
CA LEU A 145 5.20 -0.32 -20.84
C LEU A 145 5.76 -0.52 -22.26
N ALA A 146 5.38 0.36 -23.19
CA ALA A 146 5.92 0.38 -24.55
C ALA A 146 7.43 0.59 -24.55
N GLU A 147 7.96 1.51 -23.74
CA GLU A 147 9.40 1.74 -23.56
C GLU A 147 10.12 0.46 -23.07
N LYS A 148 9.56 -0.23 -22.06
CA LYS A 148 10.13 -1.48 -21.54
C LYS A 148 10.07 -2.64 -22.54
N VAL A 149 8.98 -2.75 -23.30
CA VAL A 149 8.84 -3.78 -24.35
C VAL A 149 9.81 -3.49 -25.47
N ARG A 150 9.92 -2.24 -25.92
CA ARG A 150 10.89 -1.79 -26.94
C ARG A 150 12.33 -2.10 -26.51
N LYS A 151 12.72 -1.74 -25.28
CA LYS A 151 14.05 -2.08 -24.73
C LYS A 151 14.31 -3.59 -24.63
N LYS A 152 13.28 -4.41 -24.42
CA LYS A 152 13.40 -5.87 -24.41
C LYS A 152 13.56 -6.43 -25.83
N LEU A 153 12.81 -5.90 -26.80
CA LEU A 153 12.91 -6.29 -28.20
C LEU A 153 14.29 -5.91 -28.77
N GLU A 154 14.76 -4.68 -28.55
CA GLU A 154 16.11 -4.24 -28.98
C GLU A 154 17.24 -5.10 -28.39
N ARG A 155 17.08 -5.58 -27.13
CA ARG A 155 18.03 -6.51 -26.50
C ARG A 155 17.92 -7.93 -27.04
N ALA A 156 16.75 -8.36 -27.51
CA ALA A 156 16.55 -9.66 -28.13
C ALA A 156 17.13 -9.66 -29.55
N GLU A 157 16.85 -8.62 -30.34
CA GLU A 157 17.41 -8.43 -31.69
C GLU A 157 18.95 -8.39 -31.66
N LYS A 158 19.56 -7.60 -30.76
CA LYS A 158 21.02 -7.61 -30.57
C LYS A 158 21.60 -8.96 -30.16
N LYS A 159 20.79 -9.86 -29.63
CA LYS A 159 21.22 -11.21 -29.21
C LYS A 159 21.10 -12.22 -30.35
N GLU A 160 20.24 -11.96 -31.34
CA GLU A 160 20.06 -12.77 -32.54
C GLU A 160 20.99 -12.36 -33.68
N GLU A 161 21.45 -11.10 -33.74
CA GLU A 161 22.51 -10.64 -34.66
C GLU A 161 23.93 -11.11 -34.26
N LYS A 162 24.06 -12.30 -33.65
CA LYS A 162 25.38 -12.89 -33.48
C LYS A 162 25.83 -13.49 -34.82
N PRO A 163 27.00 -13.09 -35.37
CA PRO A 163 27.48 -13.64 -36.62
C PRO A 163 27.67 -15.16 -36.50
N PHE A 164 27.41 -15.87 -37.60
CA PHE A 164 27.66 -17.30 -37.70
C PHE A 164 28.95 -17.54 -38.45
N CYS A 165 29.69 -18.58 -38.07
CA CYS A 165 30.86 -18.98 -38.85
C CYS A 165 30.41 -19.53 -40.23
N PRO A 166 30.94 -19.02 -41.35
CA PRO A 166 30.55 -19.48 -42.69
C PRO A 166 30.95 -20.94 -42.95
N VAL A 167 31.91 -21.49 -42.20
CA VAL A 167 32.43 -22.85 -42.39
C VAL A 167 31.64 -23.88 -41.57
N CYS A 168 31.52 -23.68 -40.25
CA CYS A 168 30.92 -24.67 -39.35
C CYS A 168 29.55 -24.25 -38.79
N LYS A 169 29.02 -23.08 -39.21
CA LYS A 169 27.72 -22.51 -38.80
C LYS A 169 27.55 -22.32 -37.29
N THR A 170 28.62 -22.40 -36.52
CA THR A 170 28.61 -22.15 -35.08
C THR A 170 28.46 -20.65 -34.82
N THR A 171 27.63 -20.28 -33.85
CA THR A 171 27.45 -18.90 -33.42
C THR A 171 28.73 -18.37 -32.80
N VAL A 172 29.21 -17.22 -33.27
CA VAL A 172 30.46 -16.60 -32.80
C VAL A 172 30.22 -15.15 -32.40
N GLU A 173 31.05 -14.64 -31.49
CA GLU A 173 31.05 -13.20 -31.18
C GLU A 173 31.80 -12.44 -32.27
N SER A 174 31.33 -11.25 -32.61
CA SER A 174 31.91 -10.39 -33.65
C SER A 174 33.33 -9.91 -33.34
N SER A 175 33.79 -10.07 -32.10
CA SER A 175 35.14 -9.73 -31.64
C SER A 175 36.20 -10.80 -31.95
N PHE A 176 35.80 -12.02 -32.36
CA PHE A 176 36.74 -13.10 -32.64
C PHE A 176 37.37 -12.95 -34.02
N LYS A 177 38.70 -13.06 -34.09
CA LYS A 177 39.46 -13.14 -35.37
C LYS A 177 39.48 -14.54 -35.99
N TYR A 178 39.22 -15.56 -35.17
CA TYR A 178 39.21 -16.97 -35.56
C TYR A 178 38.03 -17.69 -34.91
N CYS A 179 37.42 -18.64 -35.61
CA CYS A 179 36.33 -19.44 -35.06
C CYS A 179 36.86 -20.39 -33.97
N PRO A 180 36.31 -20.37 -32.75
CA PRO A 180 36.77 -21.25 -31.67
C PRO A 180 36.45 -22.73 -31.89
N ASN A 181 35.52 -23.06 -32.80
CA ASN A 181 35.10 -24.44 -33.06
C ASN A 181 35.86 -25.10 -34.22
N CYS A 182 36.16 -24.35 -35.29
CA CYS A 182 36.80 -24.91 -36.49
C CYS A 182 38.13 -24.26 -36.87
N GLY A 183 38.58 -23.22 -36.16
CA GLY A 183 39.84 -22.52 -36.43
C GLY A 183 39.83 -21.64 -37.69
N ALA A 184 38.71 -21.54 -38.41
CA ALA A 184 38.62 -20.70 -39.60
C ALA A 184 38.86 -19.22 -39.24
N LYS A 185 39.74 -18.56 -39.99
CA LYS A 185 39.97 -17.11 -39.88
C LYS A 185 38.79 -16.38 -40.51
N PHE A 186 38.19 -15.42 -39.78
CA PHE A 186 37.22 -14.52 -40.37
C PHE A 186 38.00 -13.52 -41.24
N SER A 187 37.75 -13.51 -42.54
CA SER A 187 38.36 -12.55 -43.47
C SER A 187 37.90 -11.14 -43.10
N ASP A 188 38.84 -10.19 -43.11
CA ASP A 188 38.58 -8.75 -42.88
C ASP A 188 37.52 -8.20 -43.83
#